data_AF-A0A1V4EXP5-F1
#
_entry.id   AF-A0A1V4EXP5-F1
#
_cell.length_a   1.000
_cell.length_b   1.000
_cell.length_c   1.000
_cell.angle_alpha   90.00
_cell.angle_beta   90.00
_cell.angle_gamma   90.00
#
_symmetry.space_group_name_H-M   'P 1'
#
loop_
_entity.id
_entity.type
_entity.pdbx_description
1 polymer ?
#
loop_
_entity_poly.entity_id
_entity_poly.type
_entity_poly.pdbx_seq_one_letter_code
_entity_poly.pdbx_strand_id
1 'polypeptide(L)'
;MILTMLDPKRLQASTKFYQRYDKIIQESFILRLRGVDEIEAQETKSQTTVRMETCENNRAHHSDDVVRRVSAHHPAIDHREWECLGHCHNCFRKPFVLVDERILLEADCAEDLYELLLYTLKSLESPPLIT
;
A
#
# COMPACT_ATOMS: atom_id res chain seq x y z
N MET A 1 61.18 4.83 42.05
CA MET A 1 60.81 4.20 40.77
C MET A 1 59.89 5.16 40.03
N ILE A 2 60.27 5.55 38.82
CA ILE A 2 59.92 6.82 38.17
C ILE A 2 58.47 6.79 37.65
N LEU A 3 57.64 7.72 38.14
CA LEU A 3 56.39 8.13 37.49
C LEU A 3 56.73 8.80 36.17
N THR A 4 56.58 8.09 35.05
CA THR A 4 56.68 8.71 33.73
C THR A 4 55.48 9.63 33.52
N MET A 5 55.77 10.92 33.60
CA MET A 5 54.87 12.02 33.30
C MET A 5 54.35 11.88 31.87
N LEU A 6 53.03 11.73 31.72
CA LEU A 6 52.35 11.95 30.44
C LEU A 6 52.41 13.45 30.13
N ASP A 7 53.02 13.79 28.99
CA ASP A 7 53.15 15.16 28.49
C ASP A 7 51.75 15.78 28.24
N PRO A 8 51.36 16.84 28.95
CA PRO A 8 50.05 17.47 28.82
C PRO A 8 49.81 18.09 27.43
N LYS A 9 50.85 18.36 26.63
CA LYS A 9 50.70 18.83 25.24
C LYS A 9 50.22 17.74 24.29
N ARG A 10 50.47 16.46 24.62
CA ARG A 10 50.01 15.30 23.84
C ARG A 10 48.52 15.01 24.04
N LEU A 11 47.97 15.37 25.21
CA LEU A 11 46.53 15.27 25.51
C LEU A 11 45.70 16.37 24.84
N GLN A 12 46.26 17.56 24.61
CA GLN A 12 45.54 18.67 23.96
C GLN A 12 45.45 18.52 22.43
N ALA A 13 46.36 17.77 21.82
CA ALA A 13 46.30 17.47 20.39
C ALA A 13 45.20 16.44 20.05
N SER A 14 44.91 15.50 20.96
CA SER A 14 43.84 14.52 20.76
C SER A 14 42.44 15.14 20.93
N THR A 15 42.25 16.05 21.89
CA THR A 15 40.95 16.69 22.13
C THR A 15 40.49 17.57 20.97
N LYS A 16 41.39 18.31 20.30
CA LYS A 16 41.03 19.09 19.10
C LYS A 16 40.68 18.22 17.89
N PHE A 17 41.30 17.03 17.78
CA PHE A 17 40.99 16.09 16.71
C PHE A 17 39.60 15.46 16.92
N TYR A 18 39.30 15.00 18.14
CA TYR A 18 37.98 14.45 18.48
C TYR A 18 36.85 15.49 18.39
N GLN A 19 37.09 16.75 18.78
CA GLN A 19 36.11 17.83 18.64
C GLN A 19 35.72 18.12 17.18
N ARG A 20 36.65 17.89 16.22
CA ARG A 20 36.38 18.06 14.80
C ARG A 20 35.57 16.89 14.23
N TYR A 21 35.77 15.67 14.73
CA TYR A 21 34.99 14.50 14.35
C TYR A 21 33.56 14.56 14.89
N ASP A 22 33.36 15.00 16.12
CA ASP A 22 32.01 15.16 16.69
C ASP A 22 31.16 16.15 15.88
N LYS A 23 31.78 17.24 15.41
CA LYS A 23 31.06 18.24 14.62
C LYS A 23 30.66 17.72 13.24
N ILE A 24 31.53 16.97 12.56
CA ILE A 24 31.24 16.37 11.26
C ILE A 24 30.19 15.25 11.38
N ILE A 25 30.23 14.46 12.46
CA ILE A 25 29.23 13.41 12.72
C ILE A 25 27.88 14.03 13.09
N GLN A 26 27.84 15.11 13.88
CA GLN A 26 26.58 15.81 14.19
C GLN A 26 26.01 16.54 12.97
N GLU A 27 26.83 17.21 12.15
CA GLU A 27 26.35 17.89 10.94
C GLU A 27 25.86 16.89 9.88
N SER A 28 26.52 15.73 9.74
CA SER A 28 26.03 14.66 8.85
C SER A 28 24.81 13.93 9.39
N PHE A 29 24.65 13.81 10.71
CA PHE A 29 23.44 13.30 11.35
C PHE A 29 22.27 14.27 11.22
N ILE A 30 22.48 15.57 11.41
CA ILE A 30 21.46 16.61 11.21
C ILE A 30 21.08 16.73 9.73
N LEU A 31 22.02 16.61 8.79
CA LEU A 31 21.71 16.56 7.36
C LEU A 31 20.93 15.30 6.98
N ARG A 32 21.20 14.15 7.62
CA ARG A 32 20.35 12.96 7.48
C ARG A 32 18.96 13.18 8.06
N LEU A 33 18.83 13.77 9.25
CA LEU A 33 17.52 14.05 9.86
C LEU A 33 16.70 15.06 9.04
N ARG A 34 17.32 16.14 8.54
CA ARG A 34 16.64 17.09 7.63
C ARG A 34 16.22 16.44 6.31
N GLY A 35 16.95 15.44 5.83
CA GLY A 35 16.54 14.63 4.69
C GLY A 35 15.46 13.60 5.02
N VAL A 36 15.23 13.28 6.31
CA VAL A 36 14.14 12.41 6.77
C VAL A 36 12.85 13.21 6.95
N ASP A 37 12.94 14.45 7.43
CA ASP A 37 11.79 15.37 7.59
C ASP A 37 11.10 15.67 6.24
N GLU A 38 11.84 15.73 5.13
CA GLU A 38 11.28 15.91 3.78
C GLU A 38 10.71 14.62 3.18
N ILE A 39 11.16 13.44 3.65
CA ILE A 39 10.61 12.14 3.22
C ILE A 39 9.29 11.85 3.95
N GLU A 40 9.08 12.36 5.16
CA GLU A 40 7.84 12.17 5.94
C GLU A 40 6.69 13.10 5.55
N ALA A 41 6.92 14.16 4.76
CA ALA A 41 5.85 15.03 4.22
C ALA A 41 5.22 14.51 2.91
N GLN A 42 5.70 13.36 2.41
CA GLN A 42 5.06 12.59 1.37
C GLN A 42 4.68 11.22 1.92
N GLU A 43 3.85 11.23 2.98
CA GLU A 43 2.76 10.27 3.07
C GLU A 43 2.01 10.34 1.74
N THR A 44 2.50 9.53 0.81
CA THR A 44 1.84 9.20 -0.43
C THR A 44 0.42 8.90 -0.03
N LYS A 45 -0.53 9.67 -0.57
CA LYS A 45 -1.88 9.16 -0.81
C LYS A 45 -1.69 7.94 -1.71
N SER A 46 -1.32 6.81 -1.11
CA SER A 46 -1.40 5.51 -1.72
C SER A 46 -2.89 5.27 -1.80
N GLN A 47 -3.49 5.80 -2.87
CA GLN A 47 -4.86 5.52 -3.21
C GLN A 47 -4.90 4.01 -3.36
N THR A 48 -5.42 3.35 -2.31
CA THR A 48 -5.41 1.89 -2.22
C THR A 48 -6.26 1.41 -3.38
N THR A 49 -5.60 0.86 -4.40
CA THR A 49 -6.27 0.38 -5.60
C THR A 49 -6.98 -0.91 -5.25
N VAL A 50 -8.27 -1.00 -5.54
CA VAL A 50 -9.07 -2.22 -5.36
C VAL A 50 -9.02 -2.99 -6.68
N ARG A 51 -8.55 -4.24 -6.64
CA ARG A 51 -8.53 -5.10 -7.82
C ARG A 51 -9.86 -5.82 -7.95
N MET A 52 -10.49 -5.72 -9.10
CA MET A 52 -11.71 -6.46 -9.44
C MET A 52 -11.44 -7.37 -10.62
N GLU A 53 -11.80 -8.64 -10.49
CA GLU A 53 -11.43 -9.67 -11.45
C GLU A 53 -12.66 -10.41 -11.97
N THR A 54 -12.80 -10.46 -13.29
CA THR A 54 -13.91 -11.14 -13.98
C THR A 54 -13.41 -12.31 -14.82
N CYS A 55 -14.28 -13.28 -15.05
CA CYS A 55 -14.04 -14.41 -15.93
C CYS A 55 -14.70 -14.15 -17.30
N GLU A 56 -13.98 -14.35 -18.40
CA GLU A 56 -14.49 -14.15 -19.76
C GLU A 56 -15.72 -15.02 -20.04
N ASN A 57 -15.72 -16.26 -19.56
CA ASN A 57 -16.87 -17.17 -19.70
C ASN A 57 -18.10 -16.72 -18.88
N ASN A 58 -17.93 -15.81 -17.92
CA ASN A 58 -19.02 -15.26 -17.12
C ASN A 58 -19.65 -14.01 -17.74
N ARG A 59 -19.14 -13.51 -18.88
CA ARG A 59 -19.73 -12.39 -19.65
C ARG A 59 -21.19 -12.63 -20.04
N ALA A 60 -21.60 -13.89 -20.22
CA ALA A 60 -22.99 -14.25 -20.48
C ALA A 60 -23.94 -13.79 -19.34
N HIS A 61 -23.41 -13.51 -18.16
CA HIS A 61 -24.11 -12.96 -17.00
C HIS A 61 -23.83 -11.47 -16.77
N HIS A 62 -23.12 -10.79 -17.68
CA HIS A 62 -22.82 -9.35 -17.65
C HIS A 62 -21.90 -8.86 -16.51
N SER A 63 -21.11 -9.74 -15.89
CA SER A 63 -20.22 -9.36 -14.77
C SER A 63 -19.13 -8.35 -15.17
N ASP A 64 -18.61 -8.43 -16.39
CA ASP A 64 -17.63 -7.47 -16.92
C ASP A 64 -18.25 -6.09 -17.13
N ASP A 65 -19.49 -6.03 -17.64
CA ASP A 65 -20.24 -4.78 -17.81
C ASP A 65 -20.50 -4.11 -16.46
N VAL A 66 -20.81 -4.89 -15.43
CA VAL A 66 -21.00 -4.40 -14.05
C VAL A 66 -19.71 -3.76 -13.53
N VAL A 67 -18.56 -4.44 -13.64
CA VAL A 67 -17.29 -3.86 -13.15
C VAL A 67 -16.89 -2.61 -13.92
N ARG A 68 -17.12 -2.56 -15.25
CA ARG A 68 -16.89 -1.34 -16.04
C ARG A 68 -17.77 -0.18 -15.58
N ARG A 69 -19.05 -0.42 -15.29
CA ARG A 69 -19.98 0.60 -14.75
C ARG A 69 -19.50 1.15 -13.41
N VAL A 70 -19.03 0.28 -12.51
CA VAL A 70 -18.48 0.72 -11.21
C VAL A 70 -17.18 1.51 -11.41
N SER A 71 -16.26 0.99 -12.22
CA SER A 71 -14.94 1.62 -12.47
C SER A 71 -15.04 3.01 -13.12
N ALA A 72 -16.10 3.27 -13.89
CA ALA A 72 -16.36 4.59 -14.49
C ALA A 72 -16.52 5.72 -13.45
N HIS A 73 -16.93 5.38 -12.21
CA HIS A 73 -17.12 6.34 -11.12
C HIS A 73 -16.06 6.23 -10.00
N HIS A 74 -15.24 5.18 -10.04
CA HIS A 74 -14.24 4.87 -9.02
C HIS A 74 -12.86 4.66 -9.68
N PRO A 75 -12.04 5.73 -9.84
CA PRO A 75 -10.76 5.66 -10.55
C PRO A 75 -9.69 4.81 -9.83
N ALA A 76 -9.97 4.37 -8.60
CA ALA A 76 -9.09 3.49 -7.81
C ALA A 76 -9.36 2.00 -8.06
N ILE A 77 -10.09 1.62 -9.12
CA ILE A 77 -10.36 0.22 -9.44
C ILE A 77 -9.43 -0.26 -10.56
N ASP A 78 -8.70 -1.34 -10.29
CA ASP A 78 -7.95 -2.11 -11.29
C ASP A 78 -8.81 -3.29 -11.75
N HIS A 79 -9.50 -3.13 -12.88
CA HIS A 79 -10.30 -4.20 -13.47
C HIS A 79 -9.44 -5.10 -14.34
N ARG A 80 -9.37 -6.38 -14.00
CA ARG A 80 -8.72 -7.42 -14.80
C ARG A 80 -9.72 -8.46 -15.25
N GLU A 81 -9.49 -8.98 -16.44
CA GLU A 81 -10.29 -10.06 -17.00
C GLU A 81 -9.40 -11.25 -17.32
N TRP A 82 -9.90 -12.43 -17.01
CA TRP A 82 -9.20 -13.70 -17.15
C TRP A 82 -10.05 -14.68 -17.94
N GLU A 83 -9.41 -15.55 -18.72
CA GLU A 83 -10.09 -16.66 -19.40
C GLU A 83 -10.81 -17.59 -18.41
N CYS A 84 -10.17 -17.85 -17.25
CA CYS A 84 -10.71 -18.65 -16.17
C CYS A 84 -10.18 -18.20 -14.81
N LEU A 85 -11.09 -18.04 -13.84
CA LEU A 85 -10.77 -17.69 -12.44
C LEU A 85 -10.81 -18.88 -11.48
N GLY A 86 -10.99 -20.12 -11.97
CA GLY A 86 -11.12 -21.30 -11.11
C GLY A 86 -12.47 -21.43 -10.39
N HIS A 87 -13.40 -20.49 -10.60
CA HIS A 87 -14.74 -20.47 -10.01
C HIS A 87 -15.82 -21.00 -10.97
N CYS A 88 -15.52 -22.09 -11.71
CA CYS A 88 -16.42 -22.61 -12.74
C CYS A 88 -17.83 -22.90 -12.21
N HIS A 89 -17.96 -23.39 -10.97
CA HIS A 89 -19.26 -23.69 -10.35
C HIS A 89 -20.18 -22.47 -10.24
N ASN A 90 -19.61 -21.28 -10.03
CA ASN A 90 -20.33 -20.01 -9.96
C ASN A 90 -20.51 -19.45 -11.37
N CYS A 91 -19.44 -19.52 -12.18
CA CYS A 91 -19.36 -18.96 -13.53
C CYS A 91 -20.51 -19.36 -14.46
N PHE A 92 -20.97 -20.60 -14.42
CA PHE A 92 -22.06 -21.04 -15.28
C PHE A 92 -23.46 -20.70 -14.73
N ARG A 93 -23.57 -20.37 -13.43
CA ARG A 93 -24.86 -20.20 -12.76
C ARG A 93 -25.29 -18.75 -12.65
N LYS A 94 -24.35 -17.87 -12.29
CA LYS A 94 -24.64 -16.52 -11.78
C LYS A 94 -23.53 -15.53 -12.15
N PRO A 95 -23.83 -14.23 -12.18
CA PRO A 95 -22.80 -13.19 -12.24
C PRO A 95 -21.94 -13.21 -10.97
N PHE A 96 -20.61 -13.07 -11.14
CA PHE A 96 -19.67 -12.97 -10.03
C PHE A 96 -18.45 -12.09 -10.35
N VAL A 97 -17.82 -11.57 -9.30
CA VAL A 97 -16.54 -10.84 -9.34
C VAL A 97 -15.67 -11.30 -8.18
N LEU A 98 -14.37 -11.48 -8.42
CA LEU A 98 -13.38 -11.69 -7.37
C LEU A 98 -12.70 -10.36 -7.04
N VAL A 99 -12.81 -9.91 -5.80
CA VAL A 99 -12.22 -8.66 -5.32
C VAL A 99 -10.95 -8.97 -4.52
N ASP A 100 -9.85 -8.31 -4.88
CA ASP A 100 -8.53 -8.43 -4.26
C ASP A 100 -8.07 -9.89 -4.07
N GLU A 101 -8.30 -10.77 -5.06
CA GLU A 101 -8.01 -12.22 -4.99
C GLU A 101 -8.65 -12.97 -3.79
N ARG A 102 -9.56 -12.34 -3.04
CA ARG A 102 -10.02 -12.86 -1.73
C ARG A 102 -11.53 -12.94 -1.59
N ILE A 103 -12.26 -11.93 -2.05
CA ILE A 103 -13.69 -11.79 -1.81
C ILE A 103 -14.43 -12.16 -3.09
N LEU A 104 -15.05 -13.34 -3.11
CA LEU A 104 -15.93 -13.74 -4.20
C LEU A 104 -17.32 -13.16 -3.95
N LEU A 105 -17.73 -12.19 -4.77
CA LEU A 105 -19.06 -11.62 -4.77
C LEU A 105 -19.89 -12.26 -5.88
N GLU A 106 -21.03 -12.83 -5.56
CA GLU A 106 -21.98 -13.40 -6.52
C GLU A 106 -23.40 -12.91 -6.22
N ALA A 107 -24.24 -12.84 -7.24
CA ALA A 107 -25.62 -12.37 -7.09
C ALA A 107 -26.58 -13.07 -8.06
N ASP A 108 -27.88 -12.88 -7.90
CA ASP A 108 -28.88 -13.53 -8.76
C ASP A 108 -28.97 -12.89 -10.15
N CYS A 109 -28.67 -11.59 -10.26
CA CYS A 109 -28.57 -10.87 -11.52
C CYS A 109 -27.47 -9.79 -11.50
N ALA A 110 -27.17 -9.21 -12.66
CA ALA A 110 -26.08 -8.24 -12.82
C ALA A 110 -26.31 -6.97 -11.99
N GLU A 111 -27.57 -6.52 -11.88
CA GLU A 111 -27.98 -5.37 -11.08
C GLU A 111 -27.74 -5.62 -9.58
N ASP A 112 -28.06 -6.81 -9.08
CA ASP A 112 -27.78 -7.16 -7.69
C ASP A 112 -26.26 -7.20 -7.42
N LEU A 113 -25.48 -7.70 -8.39
CA LEU A 113 -24.02 -7.71 -8.30
C LEU A 113 -23.45 -6.28 -8.28
N TYR A 114 -24.03 -5.38 -9.06
CA TYR A 114 -23.65 -3.96 -9.07
C TYR A 114 -23.83 -3.31 -7.70
N GLU A 115 -25.01 -3.48 -7.08
CA GLU A 115 -25.29 -2.95 -5.74
C GLU A 115 -24.35 -3.58 -4.68
N LEU A 116 -24.10 -4.88 -4.78
CA LEU A 116 -23.19 -5.60 -3.88
C LEU A 116 -21.75 -5.07 -3.96
N LEU A 117 -21.27 -4.74 -5.17
CA LEU A 117 -19.96 -4.13 -5.36
C LEU A 117 -19.87 -2.73 -4.74
N LEU A 118 -20.89 -1.88 -4.95
CA LEU A 118 -20.94 -0.55 -4.34
C LEU A 118 -20.92 -0.62 -2.81
N TYR A 119 -21.71 -1.53 -2.24
CA TYR A 119 -21.72 -1.77 -0.79
C TYR A 119 -20.36 -2.23 -0.27
N THR A 120 -19.72 -3.16 -1.00
CA THR A 120 -18.40 -3.69 -0.64
C THR A 120 -17.34 -2.59 -0.68
N LEU A 121 -17.30 -1.78 -1.74
CA LEU A 121 -16.36 -0.66 -1.87
C LEU A 121 -16.47 0.32 -0.70
N LYS A 122 -17.70 0.72 -0.35
CA LYS A 122 -17.94 1.60 0.81
C LYS A 122 -17.42 1.01 2.12
N SER A 123 -17.51 -0.31 2.27
CA SER A 123 -17.03 -1.02 3.45
C SER A 123 -15.50 -1.13 3.49
N LEU A 124 -14.84 -1.19 2.34
CA LEU A 124 -13.38 -1.18 2.23
C LEU A 124 -12.79 0.22 2.50
N GLU A 125 -13.50 1.29 2.15
CA GLU A 125 -13.10 2.68 2.43
C GLU A 125 -13.19 3.03 3.93
N SER A 126 -14.05 2.35 4.70
CA SER A 126 -14.23 2.56 6.14
C SER A 126 -14.33 1.22 6.86
N PRO A 127 -13.19 0.55 7.12
CA PRO A 127 -13.19 -0.70 7.85
C PRO A 127 -13.81 -0.48 9.23
N PRO A 128 -14.72 -1.33 9.71
CA PRO A 128 -15.27 -1.20 11.05
C PRO A 128 -14.12 -1.26 12.07
N LEU A 129 -14.00 -0.21 12.90
CA LEU A 129 -13.04 -0.17 13.99
C LEU A 129 -13.40 -1.28 14.99
N ILE A 130 -12.55 -2.30 15.10
CA ILE A 130 -12.67 -3.32 16.14
C ILE A 130 -12.17 -2.68 17.44
N THR A 131 -13.10 -2.29 18.31
CA THR A 131 -12.82 -1.87 19.70
C THR A 131 -12.86 -3.04 20.66
#